data_AF-A0A1T5C901-F1
#
_entry.id   AF-A0A1T5C901-F1
#
_cell.length_a   1.000
_cell.length_b   1.000
_cell.length_c   1.000
_cell.angle_alpha   90.00
_cell.angle_beta   90.00
_cell.angle_gamma   90.00
#
_symmetry.space_group_name_H-M   'P 1'
#
loop_
_entity.id
_entity.type
_entity.pdbx_description
1 polymer ?
#
loop_
_entity_poly.entity_id
_entity_poly.type
_entity_poly.pdbx_seq_one_letter_code
_entity_poly.pdbx_strand_id
1 'polypeptide(L)'
;MKMKQAFLLLSVCLLASCGEVVNPLIRTVYLTEGDRTSQRLEAIAKLYEFYNDSDKDREAYEVISKRSGDFIVNYVPGLGLLTLCGEPGFGWSKQFIDVDSTLLRKLVDRGATFDDLNTGKFDSLLVTKTPVFRVNTNGKPF
;
A
#
# COMPACT_ATOMS: atom_id res chain seq x y z
N MET A 1 42.28 -8.10 -39.23
CA MET A 1 41.08 -8.70 -38.60
C MET A 1 41.18 -8.64 -37.08
N LYS A 2 40.84 -7.51 -36.43
CA LYS A 2 40.78 -7.39 -34.95
C LYS A 2 39.75 -6.34 -34.49
N MET A 3 38.56 -6.33 -35.10
CA MET A 3 37.53 -5.33 -34.79
C MET A 3 36.14 -5.92 -34.52
N LYS A 4 35.98 -7.24 -34.60
CA LYS A 4 34.67 -7.91 -34.48
C LYS A 4 34.38 -8.51 -33.09
N GLN A 5 35.36 -8.54 -32.18
CA GLN A 5 35.20 -9.15 -30.85
C GLN A 5 34.91 -8.14 -29.73
N ALA A 6 35.10 -6.83 -29.96
CA ALA A 6 34.81 -5.81 -28.95
C ALA A 6 33.30 -5.49 -28.82
N PHE A 7 32.48 -5.88 -29.81
CA PHE A 7 31.06 -5.53 -29.83
C PHE A 7 30.17 -6.50 -29.04
N LEU A 8 30.66 -7.71 -28.72
CA LEU A 8 29.86 -8.74 -28.04
C LEU A 8 29.86 -8.59 -26.51
N LEU A 9 30.84 -7.86 -25.95
CA LEU A 9 30.98 -7.66 -24.50
C LEU A 9 30.22 -6.42 -23.97
N LEU A 10 29.75 -5.53 -24.85
CA LEU A 10 29.02 -4.32 -24.43
C LEU A 10 27.50 -4.51 -24.34
N SER A 11 26.97 -5.60 -24.90
CA SER A 11 25.52 -5.87 -24.95
C SER A 11 24.95 -6.50 -23.67
N VAL A 12 25.81 -6.96 -22.74
CA VAL A 12 25.39 -7.66 -21.51
C VAL A 12 25.09 -6.70 -20.35
N CYS A 13 25.51 -5.43 -20.43
CA CYS A 13 25.29 -4.44 -19.36
C CYS A 13 23.97 -3.64 -19.48
N LEU A 14 23.14 -3.88 -20.51
CA LEU A 14 21.88 -3.13 -20.72
C LEU A 14 20.65 -3.78 -20.07
N LEU A 15 20.81 -4.89 -19.34
CA LEU A 15 19.79 -5.38 -18.41
C LEU A 15 19.85 -4.62 -17.07
N ALA A 16 20.10 -3.31 -17.12
CA ALA A 16 19.98 -2.40 -15.99
C ALA A 16 18.49 -2.27 -15.64
N SER A 17 17.97 -3.30 -14.98
CA SER A 17 17.17 -3.20 -13.77
C SER A 17 16.31 -1.93 -13.69
N CYS A 18 15.12 -1.96 -14.30
CA CYS A 18 13.97 -1.26 -13.74
C CYS A 18 13.59 -1.94 -12.42
N GLY A 19 14.44 -1.80 -11.41
CA GLY A 19 14.11 -2.16 -10.04
C GLY A 19 13.26 -1.04 -9.48
N GLU A 20 11.99 -1.30 -9.20
CA GLU A 20 11.17 -0.36 -8.43
C GLU A 20 11.92 -0.07 -7.12
N VAL A 21 12.22 1.21 -6.87
CA VAL A 21 12.93 1.62 -5.65
C VAL A 21 11.99 1.38 -4.47
N VAL A 22 12.26 0.33 -3.70
CA VAL A 22 11.52 0.02 -2.47
C VAL A 22 12.10 0.83 -1.33
N ASN A 23 11.26 1.61 -0.65
CA ASN A 23 11.60 2.30 0.58
C ASN A 23 11.65 1.30 1.76
N PRO A 24 12.83 1.08 2.39
CA PRO A 24 12.98 0.10 3.47
C PRO A 24 12.32 0.53 4.80
N LEU A 25 11.90 1.79 4.92
CA LEU A 25 11.14 2.30 6.07
C LEU A 25 9.65 1.95 6.01
N ILE A 26 9.20 1.40 4.87
CA ILE A 26 7.83 0.98 4.65
C ILE A 26 7.81 -0.54 4.54
N ARG A 27 6.98 -1.19 5.35
CA ARG A 27 6.72 -2.62 5.21
C ARG A 27 5.54 -2.80 4.29
N THR A 28 5.71 -3.65 3.29
CA THR A 28 4.70 -3.89 2.28
C THR A 28 4.38 -5.36 2.21
N VAL A 29 3.09 -5.69 2.24
CA VAL A 29 2.58 -7.00 1.79
C VAL A 29 1.86 -6.81 0.46
N TYR A 30 2.16 -7.70 -0.49
CA TYR A 30 1.54 -7.69 -1.80
C TYR A 30 0.48 -8.79 -1.89
N LEU A 31 -0.74 -8.43 -2.27
CA LEU A 31 -1.78 -9.40 -2.62
C LEU A 31 -1.61 -9.76 -4.09
N THR A 32 -1.36 -11.04 -4.38
CA THR A 32 -1.10 -11.53 -5.75
C THR A 32 -2.14 -12.52 -6.26
N GLU A 33 -3.01 -13.02 -5.38
CA GLU A 33 -4.03 -14.01 -5.67
C GLU A 33 -5.43 -13.40 -5.49
N GLY A 34 -6.43 -13.94 -6.19
CA GLY A 34 -7.80 -13.44 -6.16
C GLY A 34 -8.11 -12.34 -7.18
N ASP A 35 -9.40 -12.00 -7.25
CA ASP A 35 -9.92 -10.87 -8.02
C ASP A 35 -9.92 -9.57 -7.21
N ARG A 36 -10.27 -8.45 -7.85
CA ARG A 36 -10.32 -7.14 -7.21
C ARG A 36 -11.22 -7.13 -5.97
N THR A 37 -12.37 -7.78 -6.06
CA THR A 37 -13.40 -7.76 -5.02
C THR A 37 -12.95 -8.54 -3.79
N SER A 38 -12.42 -9.75 -3.98
CA SER A 38 -11.89 -10.59 -2.91
C SER A 38 -10.70 -9.93 -2.21
N GLN A 39 -9.75 -9.37 -2.95
CA GLN A 39 -8.61 -8.66 -2.35
C GLN A 39 -9.02 -7.43 -1.53
N ARG A 40 -10.02 -6.67 -2.00
CA ARG A 40 -10.55 -5.49 -1.28
C ARG A 40 -11.36 -5.84 -0.05
N LEU A 41 -12.02 -7.00 -0.06
CA LEU A 41 -12.75 -7.56 1.08
C LEU A 41 -11.80 -7.84 2.26
N GLU A 42 -10.61 -8.38 1.99
CA GLU A 42 -9.65 -8.76 3.04
C GLU A 42 -8.59 -7.69 3.36
N ALA A 43 -8.48 -6.62 2.56
CA ALA A 43 -7.39 -5.66 2.64
C ALA A 43 -7.16 -5.07 4.05
N ILE A 44 -8.23 -4.69 4.76
CA ILE A 44 -8.12 -4.08 6.09
C ILE A 44 -7.71 -5.12 7.14
N ALA A 45 -8.25 -6.33 7.06
CA ALA A 45 -7.86 -7.44 7.91
C ALA A 45 -6.39 -7.81 7.70
N LYS A 46 -5.96 -7.91 6.44
CA LYS A 46 -4.56 -8.19 6.09
C LYS A 46 -3.61 -7.09 6.54
N LEU A 47 -4.00 -5.82 6.44
CA LEU A 47 -3.20 -4.73 6.97
C LEU A 47 -2.98 -4.86 8.48
N TYR A 48 -4.05 -5.14 9.23
CA TYR A 48 -3.97 -5.28 10.68
C TYR A 48 -3.12 -6.47 11.11
N GLU A 49 -3.34 -7.64 10.50
CA GLU A 49 -2.54 -8.86 10.70
C GLU A 49 -1.06 -8.56 10.42
N PHE A 50 -0.77 -8.00 9.25
CA PHE A 50 0.60 -7.68 8.84
C PHE A 50 1.28 -6.66 9.75
N TYR A 51 0.56 -5.62 10.18
CA TYR A 51 1.07 -4.66 11.17
C TYR A 51 1.40 -5.37 12.48
N ASN A 52 0.50 -6.21 13.00
CA ASN A 52 0.69 -6.90 14.28
C ASN A 52 1.88 -7.87 14.26
N ASP A 53 2.10 -8.56 13.15
CA ASP A 53 3.17 -9.56 13.02
C ASP A 53 4.54 -8.93 12.65
N SER A 54 4.56 -7.66 12.27
CA SER A 54 5.79 -6.93 11.91
C SER A 54 6.47 -6.23 13.09
N ASP A 55 7.76 -5.92 12.94
CA ASP A 55 8.46 -5.00 13.86
C ASP A 55 7.81 -3.61 13.83
N LYS A 56 7.65 -2.99 15.01
CA LYS A 56 6.93 -1.70 15.18
C LYS A 56 7.81 -0.47 14.94
N ASP A 57 8.96 -0.64 14.29
CA ASP A 57 10.00 0.37 14.08
C ASP A 57 9.90 1.10 12.72
N ARG A 58 8.83 0.85 11.97
CA ARG A 58 8.65 1.31 10.59
C ARG A 58 7.77 2.54 10.53
N GLU A 59 8.03 3.37 9.51
CA GLU A 59 7.24 4.57 9.24
C GLU A 59 5.82 4.20 8.85
N ALA A 60 5.68 3.18 7.98
CA ALA A 60 4.40 2.78 7.44
C ALA A 60 4.30 1.27 7.16
N TYR A 61 3.08 0.77 7.13
CA TYR A 61 2.71 -0.61 6.81
C TYR A 61 1.63 -0.56 5.75
N GLU A 62 1.83 -1.25 4.64
CA GLU A 62 0.93 -1.16 3.51
C GLU A 62 0.57 -2.54 2.94
N VAL A 63 -0.65 -2.60 2.45
CA VAL A 63 -1.17 -3.69 1.62
C VAL A 63 -1.34 -3.13 0.22
N ILE A 64 -0.68 -3.75 -0.76
CA ILE A 64 -0.79 -3.37 -2.17
C ILE A 64 -1.29 -4.55 -2.98
N SER A 65 -2.35 -4.35 -3.74
CA SER A 65 -2.75 -5.34 -4.75
C SER A 65 -1.78 -5.29 -5.94
N LYS A 66 -1.24 -6.45 -6.33
CA LYS A 66 -0.56 -6.64 -7.62
C LYS A 66 -1.49 -7.42 -8.57
N ARG A 67 -1.60 -6.95 -9.81
CA ARG A 67 -2.31 -7.51 -10.99
C ARG A 67 -3.77 -7.10 -11.20
N SER A 68 -4.67 -7.33 -10.25
CA SER A 68 -6.12 -7.29 -10.50
C SER A 68 -6.90 -6.32 -9.61
N GLY A 69 -6.40 -6.00 -8.42
CA GLY A 69 -7.12 -5.20 -7.43
C GLY A 69 -6.82 -3.70 -7.42
N ASP A 70 -5.72 -3.24 -8.04
CA ASP A 70 -5.30 -1.83 -8.17
C ASP A 70 -5.71 -0.94 -6.98
N PHE A 71 -5.14 -1.22 -5.80
CA PHE A 71 -5.34 -0.40 -4.62
C PHE A 71 -4.11 -0.40 -3.71
N ILE A 72 -4.05 0.61 -2.84
CA ILE A 72 -3.11 0.71 -1.73
C ILE A 72 -3.91 1.01 -0.47
N VAL A 73 -3.67 0.24 0.59
CA VAL A 73 -4.08 0.59 1.96
C VAL A 73 -2.80 0.78 2.76
N ASN A 74 -2.63 1.94 3.38
CA ASN A 74 -1.40 2.29 4.09
C ASN A 74 -1.71 2.81 5.50
N TYR A 75 -1.00 2.30 6.50
CA TYR A 75 -1.13 2.68 7.89
C TYR A 75 0.18 3.27 8.40
N VAL A 76 0.12 4.50 8.93
CA VAL A 76 1.25 5.27 9.46
C VAL A 76 1.03 5.49 10.96
N PRO A 77 1.51 4.60 11.84
CA PRO A 77 1.17 4.65 13.26
C PRO A 77 1.61 5.94 13.94
N GLY A 78 2.81 6.45 13.60
CA GLY A 78 3.35 7.67 14.18
C GLY A 78 2.53 8.94 13.87
N LEU A 79 1.68 8.88 12.85
CA LEU A 79 0.75 9.96 12.49
C LEU A 79 -0.71 9.63 12.80
N GLY A 80 -1.00 8.44 13.34
CA GLY A 80 -2.36 7.94 13.51
C GLY A 80 -3.16 7.95 12.20
N LEU A 81 -2.52 7.63 11.07
CA LEU A 81 -3.08 7.88 9.74
C LEU A 81 -3.33 6.57 8.98
N LEU A 82 -4.55 6.41 8.45
CA LEU A 82 -4.91 5.35 7.51
C LEU A 82 -5.24 5.98 6.16
N THR A 83 -4.57 5.55 5.09
CA THR A 83 -4.77 6.09 3.74
C THR A 83 -5.21 5.01 2.76
N LEU A 84 -6.13 5.38 1.87
CA LEU A 84 -6.67 4.53 0.82
C LEU A 84 -6.35 5.14 -0.54
N CYS A 85 -5.90 4.32 -1.47
CA CYS A 85 -5.80 4.64 -2.89
C CYS A 85 -6.59 3.58 -3.65
N GLY A 86 -7.67 4.00 -4.32
CA GLY A 86 -8.57 3.08 -5.03
C GLY A 86 -8.15 2.75 -6.46
N GLU A 87 -7.21 3.52 -6.99
CA GLU A 87 -6.63 3.40 -8.34
C GLU A 87 -5.24 4.05 -8.37
N PRO A 88 -4.16 3.27 -8.58
CA PRO A 88 -2.80 3.80 -8.72
C PRO A 88 -2.71 4.85 -9.83
N GLY A 89 -2.06 5.99 -9.57
CA GLY A 89 -1.93 7.11 -10.50
C GLY A 89 -2.91 8.27 -10.27
N PHE A 90 -3.97 8.09 -9.46
CA PHE A 90 -5.05 9.07 -9.30
C PHE A 90 -5.06 9.80 -7.96
N GLY A 91 -4.12 9.48 -7.08
CA GLY A 91 -3.93 10.01 -5.74
C GLY A 91 -4.56 9.16 -4.65
N TRP A 92 -4.49 9.68 -3.42
CA TRP A 92 -5.17 9.09 -2.27
C TRP A 92 -6.68 9.38 -2.36
N SER A 93 -7.50 8.34 -2.39
CA SER A 93 -8.96 8.48 -2.46
C SER A 93 -9.55 8.93 -1.12
N LYS A 94 -9.02 8.42 0.00
CA LYS A 94 -9.38 8.85 1.36
C LYS A 94 -8.20 8.75 2.30
N GLN A 95 -8.25 9.56 3.35
CA GLN A 95 -7.34 9.50 4.49
C GLN A 95 -8.13 9.69 5.77
N PHE A 96 -7.75 9.00 6.83
CA PHE A 96 -8.38 9.06 8.15
C PHE A 96 -7.33 9.32 9.21
N ILE A 97 -7.58 10.28 10.11
CA ILE A 97 -6.72 10.59 11.26
C ILE A 97 -7.23 9.90 12.53
N ASP A 98 -6.40 9.96 13.59
CA ASP A 98 -6.65 9.39 14.90
C ASP A 98 -6.92 7.87 14.84
N VAL A 99 -6.35 7.22 13.84
CA VAL A 99 -6.37 5.76 13.69
C VAL A 99 -5.18 5.17 14.43
N ASP A 100 -5.43 4.63 15.62
CA ASP A 100 -4.48 3.79 16.34
C ASP A 100 -4.71 2.30 16.03
N SER A 101 -3.86 1.42 16.59
CA SER A 101 -3.98 -0.03 16.41
C SER A 101 -5.27 -0.60 17.01
N THR A 102 -5.82 0.05 18.04
CA THR A 102 -7.10 -0.32 18.66
C THR A 102 -8.26 -0.05 17.71
N LEU A 103 -8.26 1.11 17.06
CA LEU A 103 -9.26 1.49 16.07
C LEU A 103 -9.15 0.61 14.82
N LEU A 104 -7.93 0.33 14.36
CA LEU A 104 -7.68 -0.58 13.25
C LEU A 104 -8.22 -1.99 13.55
N ARG A 105 -7.97 -2.52 14.77
CA ARG A 105 -8.58 -3.78 15.22
C ARG A 105 -10.10 -3.71 15.21
N LYS A 106 -10.69 -2.62 15.74
CA LYS A 106 -12.15 -2.44 15.79
C LYS A 106 -12.79 -2.41 14.40
N LEU A 107 -12.09 -1.90 13.38
CA LEU A 107 -12.53 -2.00 11.99
C LEU A 107 -12.59 -3.45 11.52
N VAL A 108 -11.54 -4.23 11.81
CA VAL A 108 -11.50 -5.68 11.49
C VAL A 108 -12.59 -6.45 12.22
N ASP A 109 -12.77 -6.22 13.53
CA ASP A 109 -13.81 -6.86 14.34
C ASP A 109 -15.23 -6.57 13.81
N ARG A 110 -15.41 -5.45 13.10
CA ARG A 110 -16.67 -5.05 12.44
C ARG A 110 -16.78 -5.49 10.99
N GLY A 111 -15.82 -6.25 10.48
CA GLY A 111 -15.79 -6.72 9.09
C GLY A 111 -15.62 -5.59 8.07
N ALA A 112 -14.90 -4.53 8.42
CA ALA A 112 -14.67 -3.41 7.52
C ALA A 112 -13.84 -3.82 6.30
N THR A 113 -14.29 -3.38 5.13
CA THR A 113 -13.62 -3.62 3.84
C THR A 113 -13.02 -2.34 3.27
N PHE A 114 -12.19 -2.46 2.23
CA PHE A 114 -11.71 -1.27 1.51
C PHE A 114 -12.88 -0.39 1.05
N ASP A 115 -13.88 -1.00 0.40
CA ASP A 115 -14.98 -0.25 -0.23
C ASP A 115 -15.93 0.34 0.82
N ASP A 116 -16.11 -0.31 1.96
CA ASP A 116 -16.87 0.24 3.09
C ASP A 116 -16.27 1.56 3.60
N LEU A 117 -14.95 1.61 3.76
CA LEU A 117 -14.25 2.83 4.16
C LEU A 117 -14.31 3.88 3.03
N ASN A 118 -14.10 3.46 1.79
CA ASN A 118 -14.09 4.36 0.64
C ASN A 118 -15.47 4.99 0.37
N THR A 119 -16.57 4.29 0.68
CA THR A 119 -17.94 4.79 0.53
C THR A 119 -18.47 5.55 1.76
N GLY A 120 -17.79 5.47 2.91
CA GLY A 120 -18.14 6.23 4.12
C GLY A 120 -19.05 5.50 5.10
N LYS A 121 -19.20 4.16 4.98
CA LYS A 121 -19.99 3.34 5.91
C LYS A 121 -19.52 3.46 7.37
N PHE A 122 -18.25 3.81 7.58
CA PHE A 122 -17.62 3.97 8.88
C PHE A 122 -17.38 5.44 9.28
N ASP A 123 -18.04 6.42 8.65
CA ASP A 123 -17.83 7.85 8.96
C ASP A 123 -18.24 8.25 10.39
N SER A 124 -19.08 7.45 11.05
CA SER A 124 -19.39 7.63 12.49
C SER A 124 -18.25 7.22 13.43
N LEU A 125 -17.27 6.47 12.91
CA LEU A 125 -16.13 5.92 13.64
C LEU A 125 -14.82 6.56 13.20
N LEU A 126 -14.71 6.97 11.94
CA LEU A 126 -13.50 7.49 11.32
C LEU A 126 -13.61 8.98 11.05
N VAL A 127 -12.56 9.71 11.38
CA VAL A 127 -12.45 11.14 11.06
C VAL A 127 -11.68 11.29 9.76
N THR A 128 -12.38 11.70 8.69
CA THR A 128 -11.75 11.93 7.39
C THR A 128 -10.78 13.12 7.48
N LYS A 129 -9.57 12.93 6.97
CA LYS A 129 -8.55 13.96 6.92
C LYS A 129 -8.69 14.82 5.68
N THR A 130 -8.89 16.12 5.89
CA THR A 130 -8.80 17.16 4.86
C THR A 130 -7.91 18.31 5.35
N PRO A 131 -7.07 18.93 4.50
CA PRO A 131 -6.63 18.41 3.20
C PRO A 131 -5.85 17.09 3.36
N VAL A 132 -5.76 16.30 2.29
CA VAL A 132 -4.95 15.07 2.24
C VAL A 132 -3.46 15.39 2.35
N PHE A 133 -2.73 14.56 3.10
CA PHE A 133 -1.28 14.62 3.22
C PHE A 133 -0.61 13.72 2.19
N ARG A 134 0.59 14.10 1.73
CA ARG A 134 1.44 13.16 0.99
C ARG A 134 2.08 12.21 1.98
N VAL A 135 1.88 10.92 1.79
CA VAL A 135 2.52 9.86 2.58
C VAL A 135 3.45 9.05 1.69
N ASN A 136 4.54 8.54 2.27
CA ASN A 136 5.44 7.61 1.60
C ASN A 136 4.72 6.26 1.39
N THR A 137 5.00 5.61 0.27
CA THR A 137 4.44 4.29 -0.10
C THR A 137 5.38 3.60 -1.10
N ASN A 138 5.40 2.26 -1.15
CA ASN A 138 6.08 1.52 -2.24
C ASN A 138 5.16 1.27 -3.44
N GLY A 139 3.93 1.79 -3.40
CA GLY A 139 3.01 1.83 -4.53
C GLY A 139 3.11 3.11 -5.35
N LYS A 140 2.24 3.23 -6.36
CA LYS A 140 2.14 4.40 -7.23
C LYS A 140 0.80 5.09 -7.01
N PRO A 141 0.60 5.85 -5.93
CA PRO A 141 -0.63 6.60 -5.76
C PRO A 141 -0.77 7.70 -6.82
N PHE A 142 0.32 8.18 -7.42
CA PHE A 142 0.36 9.20 -8.48
C PHE A 142 1.16 8.72 -9.68
#